data_AF-A0A8H5ZHY3-F1
#
_entry.id   AF-A0A8H5ZHY3-F1
#
_cell.length_a   1.000
_cell.length_b   1.000
_cell.length_c   1.000
_cell.angle_alpha   90.00
_cell.angle_beta   90.00
_cell.angle_gamma   90.00
#
_symmetry.space_group_name_H-M   'P 1'
#
loop_
_entity.id
_entity.type
_entity.pdbx_description
1 polymer ?
#
loop_
_entity_poly.entity_id
_entity_poly.type
_entity_poly.pdbx_seq_one_letter_code
_entity_poly.pdbx_strand_id
1 'polypeptide(L)'
;MDDDWQDAAFSSRHMHNRRGSSGKSKHTSAFDVRKTFASYSVKCPAWQKALTTNGDAQSDQEASLELYRLTESGEGVVGELLLSGVLRSSVILAGSRDSLRRTIADLESGDDAPEEDDQEGQGDTSSNTEPESPAKTRFDIFEKNSFRSPKFWFRWSGVPHGVPNSTSKENGSFESDLGYLVFSGNDCRKFKGTINCASLKWKNVAITGHKMIARSESDTQVTWGKDEVPL
;
A
#
# COMPACT_ATOMS: atom_id res chain seq x y z
N MET A 1 -50.56 -26.87 -0.78
CA MET A 1 -50.51 -26.48 -2.20
C MET A 1 -50.80 -24.98 -2.24
N ASP A 2 -49.95 -24.05 -1.80
CA ASP A 2 -48.49 -23.89 -1.87
C ASP A 2 -47.97 -23.88 -3.31
N ASP A 3 -48.09 -22.74 -4.01
CA ASP A 3 -46.97 -22.19 -4.81
C ASP A 3 -47.12 -20.74 -5.32
N ASP A 4 -47.92 -19.87 -4.67
CA ASP A 4 -48.09 -18.47 -5.12
C ASP A 4 -47.02 -17.48 -4.59
N TRP A 5 -46.05 -17.95 -3.78
CA TRP A 5 -44.96 -17.10 -3.30
C TRP A 5 -43.70 -17.17 -4.18
N GLN A 6 -43.55 -18.21 -5.02
CA GLN A 6 -42.40 -18.33 -5.93
C GLN A 6 -42.52 -17.42 -7.16
N ASP A 7 -43.72 -17.25 -7.72
CA ASP A 7 -43.93 -16.40 -8.91
C ASP A 7 -43.81 -14.90 -8.63
N ALA A 8 -44.02 -14.47 -7.38
CA ALA A 8 -43.76 -13.08 -6.96
C ALA A 8 -42.25 -12.77 -6.82
N ALA A 9 -41.39 -13.78 -6.63
CA ALA A 9 -39.96 -13.59 -6.44
C ALA A 9 -39.20 -13.33 -7.75
N PHE A 10 -39.74 -13.76 -8.90
CA PHE A 10 -39.06 -13.64 -10.20
C PHE A 10 -39.66 -12.58 -11.15
N SER A 11 -40.83 -12.02 -10.88
CA SER A 11 -41.49 -11.07 -11.80
C SER A 11 -41.05 -9.59 -11.65
N SER A 12 -40.20 -9.25 -10.67
CA SER A 12 -39.73 -7.87 -10.47
C SER A 12 -38.52 -7.46 -11.32
N ARG A 13 -38.21 -8.17 -12.41
CA ARG A 13 -37.28 -7.65 -13.43
C ARG A 13 -37.99 -6.65 -14.33
N HIS A 14 -38.22 -5.45 -13.80
CA HIS A 14 -38.55 -4.29 -14.59
C HIS A 14 -37.32 -3.91 -15.44
N MET A 15 -37.25 -4.45 -16.66
CA MET A 15 -36.25 -4.06 -17.64
C MET A 15 -36.53 -2.63 -18.09
N HIS A 16 -35.87 -1.65 -17.48
CA HIS A 16 -35.77 -0.32 -18.03
C HIS A 16 -34.83 -0.35 -19.24
N ASN A 17 -35.40 -0.48 -20.43
CA ASN A 17 -34.73 -0.14 -21.67
C ASN A 17 -34.64 1.40 -21.78
N ARG A 18 -33.71 2.03 -21.05
CA ARG A 18 -33.41 3.47 -21.23
C ARG A 18 -32.49 3.64 -22.43
N ARG A 19 -33.10 3.83 -23.60
CA ARG A 19 -32.52 4.64 -24.66
C ARG A 19 -32.40 6.09 -24.17
N GLY A 20 -31.22 6.67 -24.28
CA GLY A 20 -31.03 8.13 -24.25
C GLY A 20 -30.67 8.74 -22.90
N SER A 21 -29.41 8.61 -22.50
CA SER A 21 -28.63 9.78 -22.06
C SER A 21 -27.16 9.44 -22.21
N SER A 22 -26.53 10.01 -23.24
CA SER A 22 -25.08 10.02 -23.43
C SER A 22 -24.45 10.92 -22.36
N GLY A 23 -24.54 10.52 -21.10
CA GLY A 23 -23.53 10.90 -20.13
C GLY A 23 -22.30 10.12 -20.53
N LYS A 24 -21.32 10.78 -21.18
CA LYS A 24 -19.96 10.26 -21.26
C LYS A 24 -19.59 9.88 -19.83
N SER A 25 -19.67 8.58 -19.50
CA SER A 25 -19.01 8.04 -18.33
C SER A 25 -17.56 8.39 -18.58
N LYS A 26 -17.10 9.45 -17.92
CA LYS A 26 -15.73 9.91 -17.94
C LYS A 26 -14.95 8.66 -17.53
N HIS A 27 -14.39 7.95 -18.52
CA HIS A 27 -13.63 6.74 -18.28
C HIS A 27 -12.64 7.14 -17.19
N THR A 28 -12.86 6.64 -15.98
CA THR A 28 -11.83 6.66 -14.95
C THR A 28 -10.75 5.84 -15.60
N SER A 29 -9.73 6.51 -16.14
CA SER A 29 -8.59 5.86 -16.78
C SER A 29 -8.16 4.69 -15.91
N ALA A 30 -7.73 3.59 -16.53
CA ALA A 30 -7.16 2.47 -15.81
C ALA A 30 -6.23 2.95 -14.71
N PHE A 31 -6.23 2.24 -13.58
CA PHE A 31 -5.36 2.58 -12.47
C PHE A 31 -3.90 2.52 -12.94
N ASP A 32 -3.18 3.63 -12.75
CA ASP A 32 -1.75 3.73 -13.04
C ASP A 32 -1.03 3.90 -11.70
N VAL A 33 -0.20 2.90 -11.35
CA VAL A 33 0.56 2.89 -10.11
C VAL A 33 1.49 4.09 -9.99
N ARG A 34 2.00 4.65 -11.09
CA ARG A 34 2.87 5.84 -11.06
C ARG A 34 2.14 7.06 -10.48
N LYS A 35 0.81 7.08 -10.52
CA LYS A 35 0.00 8.12 -9.87
C LYS A 35 0.09 8.05 -8.34
N THR A 36 0.63 6.99 -7.73
CA THR A 36 0.88 6.97 -6.29
C THR A 36 2.09 7.81 -5.91
N PHE A 37 3.04 8.07 -6.82
CA PHE A 37 4.26 8.81 -6.51
C PHE A 37 3.97 10.26 -6.14
N ALA A 38 4.25 10.63 -4.90
CA ALA A 38 3.89 11.90 -4.31
C ALA A 38 4.39 12.02 -2.87
N SER A 39 4.41 13.25 -2.37
CA SER A 39 4.40 13.54 -0.94
C SER A 39 2.95 13.68 -0.46
N TYR A 40 2.59 12.98 0.61
CA TYR A 40 1.28 12.99 1.24
C TYR A 40 1.40 13.54 2.65
N SER A 41 0.47 14.42 3.04
CA SER A 41 0.27 14.74 4.46
C SER A 41 -0.53 13.60 5.09
N VAL A 42 -0.16 13.21 6.30
CA VAL A 42 -0.74 12.07 7.02
C VAL A 42 -1.38 12.56 8.32
N LYS A 43 -2.56 12.02 8.63
CA LYS A 43 -3.22 12.16 9.92
C LYS A 43 -3.29 10.80 10.59
N CYS A 44 -2.76 10.73 11.80
CA CYS A 44 -2.78 9.56 12.66
C CYS A 44 -3.16 10.00 14.09
N PRO A 45 -4.40 9.77 14.55
CA PRO A 45 -4.81 10.18 15.90
C PRO A 45 -4.00 9.54 17.02
N ALA A 46 -3.49 8.32 16.83
CA ALA A 46 -2.66 7.65 17.84
C ALA A 46 -1.26 8.28 17.93
N TRP A 47 -0.70 8.72 16.81
CA TRP A 47 0.54 9.50 16.77
C TRP A 47 0.39 10.82 17.53
N GLN A 48 -0.69 11.58 17.29
CA GLN A 48 -0.95 12.83 18.01
C GLN A 48 -1.04 12.61 19.52
N LYS A 49 -1.66 11.51 19.96
CA LYS A 49 -1.70 11.13 21.38
C LYS A 49 -0.31 10.76 21.93
N ALA A 50 0.48 10.01 21.16
CA ALA A 50 1.84 9.64 21.54
C ALA A 50 2.72 10.90 21.73
N LEU A 51 2.61 11.87 20.82
CA LEU A 51 3.31 13.16 20.95
C LEU A 51 2.96 13.92 22.22
N THR A 52 1.66 14.04 22.54
CA THR A 52 1.23 14.71 23.78
C THR A 52 1.70 13.99 25.03
N THR A 53 1.85 12.65 24.97
CA THR A 53 2.31 11.85 26.11
C THR A 53 3.81 12.04 26.35
N ASN A 54 4.58 12.24 25.29
CA ASN A 54 6.03 12.38 25.36
C ASN A 54 6.49 13.82 25.71
N GLY A 55 5.57 14.78 25.82
CA GLY A 55 5.91 16.19 26.08
C GLY A 55 6.51 16.92 24.87
N ASP A 56 6.65 16.25 23.73
CA ASP A 56 7.25 16.75 22.48
C ASP A 56 6.24 17.42 21.54
N ALA A 57 5.14 17.95 22.08
CA ALA A 57 4.12 18.67 21.29
C ALA A 57 4.64 20.05 20.85
N GLN A 58 5.62 20.08 19.96
CA GLN A 58 6.03 21.27 19.22
C GLN A 58 5.06 21.52 18.05
N SER A 59 4.82 22.80 17.76
CA SER A 59 3.81 23.24 16.78
C SER A 59 4.11 22.88 15.32
N ASP A 60 5.33 22.42 15.02
CA ASP A 60 5.82 22.16 13.65
C ASP A 60 5.93 20.67 13.30
N GLN A 61 5.42 19.77 14.16
CA GLN A 61 5.49 18.34 13.87
C GLN A 61 4.47 17.94 12.81
N GLU A 62 4.98 17.56 11.64
CA GLU A 62 4.18 17.03 10.53
C GLU A 62 4.35 15.52 10.41
N ALA A 63 3.29 14.84 9.99
CA ALA A 63 3.35 13.45 9.56
C ALA A 63 3.21 13.40 8.04
N SER A 64 4.09 12.67 7.38
CA SER A 64 4.13 12.56 5.93
C SER A 64 4.41 11.14 5.48
N LEU A 65 3.91 10.82 4.28
CA LEU A 65 4.23 9.61 3.54
C LEU A 65 4.76 10.05 2.20
N GLU A 66 5.93 9.60 1.82
CA GLU A 66 6.51 9.85 0.52
C GLU A 66 6.61 8.53 -0.25
N LEU A 67 6.15 8.52 -1.50
CA LEU A 67 6.22 7.37 -2.40
C LEU A 67 7.03 7.78 -3.62
N TYR A 68 8.12 7.06 -3.89
CA TYR A 68 9.17 7.52 -4.81
C TYR A 68 9.16 6.80 -6.15
N ARG A 69 9.14 5.47 -6.13
CA ARG A 69 9.32 4.64 -7.32
C ARG A 69 8.83 3.21 -7.10
N LEU A 70 8.92 2.39 -8.14
CA LEU A 70 8.72 0.95 -8.00
C LEU A 70 9.99 0.28 -7.47
N THR A 71 9.84 -0.91 -6.88
CA THR A 71 10.95 -1.84 -6.65
C THR A 71 11.52 -2.30 -7.99
N GLU A 72 12.73 -2.87 -7.98
CA GLU A 72 13.36 -3.38 -9.20
C GLU A 72 12.51 -4.45 -9.90
N SER A 73 11.91 -5.35 -9.11
CA SER A 73 10.92 -6.34 -9.57
C SER A 73 9.65 -5.72 -10.16
N GLY A 74 9.37 -4.46 -9.84
CA GLY A 74 8.16 -3.75 -10.24
C GLY A 74 6.89 -4.20 -9.52
N GLU A 75 6.98 -5.09 -8.54
CA GLU A 75 5.82 -5.60 -7.80
C GLU A 75 5.46 -4.76 -6.57
N GLY A 76 6.35 -3.86 -6.16
CA GLY A 76 6.18 -2.98 -5.01
C GLY A 76 6.42 -1.51 -5.30
N VAL A 77 5.97 -0.63 -4.41
CA VAL A 77 6.26 0.81 -4.39
C VAL A 77 7.11 1.10 -3.16
N VAL A 78 8.26 1.75 -3.37
CA VAL A 78 9.19 2.18 -2.33
C VAL A 78 8.83 3.58 -1.83
N GLY A 79 8.94 3.79 -0.52
CA GLY A 79 8.67 5.07 0.10
C GLY A 79 9.26 5.21 1.51
N GLU A 80 8.99 6.35 2.13
CA GLU A 80 9.26 6.61 3.54
C GLU A 80 7.98 7.11 4.24
N LEU A 81 7.77 6.66 5.47
CA LEU A 81 6.75 7.16 6.38
C LEU A 81 7.45 7.88 7.54
N LEU A 82 7.07 9.13 7.74
CA LEU A 82 7.53 9.98 8.83
C LEU A 82 6.34 10.35 9.70
N LEU A 83 6.35 9.91 10.95
CA LEU A 83 5.52 10.41 12.03
C LEU A 83 6.47 11.12 12.98
N SER A 84 6.65 12.43 12.80
CA SER A 84 7.65 13.22 13.53
C SER A 84 7.63 12.91 15.03
N GLY A 85 8.82 12.76 15.63
CA GLY A 85 8.99 12.42 17.05
C GLY A 85 8.62 10.99 17.46
N VAL A 86 8.03 10.18 16.57
CA VAL A 86 7.47 8.87 16.93
C VAL A 86 7.90 7.72 16.02
N LEU A 87 8.00 7.94 14.71
CA LEU A 87 8.41 6.88 13.79
C LEU A 87 9.03 7.50 12.55
N ARG A 88 10.22 7.04 12.19
CA ARG A 88 10.76 7.20 10.85
C ARG A 88 11.04 5.81 10.30
N SER A 89 10.47 5.50 9.15
CA SER A 89 10.57 4.16 8.57
C SER A 89 10.52 4.19 7.05
N SER A 90 11.24 3.27 6.44
CA SER A 90 11.05 2.92 5.04
C SER A 90 9.78 2.08 4.90
N VAL A 91 9.09 2.20 3.77
CA VAL A 91 7.87 1.45 3.47
C VAL A 91 7.94 0.81 2.10
N ILE A 92 7.39 -0.40 2.00
CA ILE A 92 7.15 -1.09 0.74
C ILE A 92 5.67 -1.40 0.66
N LEU A 93 5.02 -0.92 -0.39
CA LEU A 93 3.61 -1.17 -0.68
C LEU A 93 3.51 -2.19 -1.80
N ALA A 94 2.55 -3.11 -1.76
CA ALA A 94 2.24 -4.00 -2.88
C ALA A 94 0.72 -4.18 -3.05
N GLY A 95 0.29 -4.51 -4.27
CA GLY A 95 -1.13 -4.72 -4.58
C GLY A 95 -1.75 -5.96 -3.92
N SER A 96 -0.92 -6.90 -3.47
CA SER A 96 -1.33 -8.14 -2.82
C SER A 96 -0.45 -8.45 -1.60
N ARG A 97 -0.91 -9.34 -0.70
CA ARG A 97 -0.10 -9.81 0.43
C ARG A 97 1.04 -10.70 -0.03
N ASP A 98 0.86 -11.45 -1.11
CA ASP A 98 1.84 -12.43 -1.57
C ASP A 98 2.97 -11.73 -2.32
N SER A 99 2.66 -10.74 -3.17
CA SER A 99 3.67 -9.86 -3.77
C SER A 99 4.48 -9.13 -2.68
N LEU A 100 3.80 -8.59 -1.65
CA LEU A 100 4.49 -7.96 -0.52
C LEU A 100 5.45 -8.94 0.18
N ARG A 101 5.01 -10.18 0.45
CA ARG A 101 5.85 -11.17 1.12
C ARG A 101 7.08 -11.53 0.29
N ARG A 102 6.91 -11.77 -1.01
CA ARG A 102 8.00 -12.10 -1.93
C ARG A 102 9.02 -10.97 -2.00
N THR A 103 8.55 -9.76 -2.30
CA THR A 103 9.42 -8.57 -2.37
C THR A 103 10.24 -8.37 -1.08
N ILE A 104 9.64 -8.62 0.09
CA ILE A 104 10.36 -8.46 1.36
C ILE A 104 11.34 -9.62 1.60
N ALA A 105 10.96 -10.84 1.24
CA ALA A 105 11.86 -11.99 1.33
C ALA A 105 13.13 -11.75 0.52
N ASP A 106 12.99 -11.32 -0.75
CA ASP A 106 14.10 -11.03 -1.66
C ASP A 106 15.08 -9.99 -1.07
N LEU A 107 14.56 -9.00 -0.34
CA LEU A 107 15.35 -7.96 0.31
C LEU A 107 16.05 -8.43 1.60
N GLU A 108 15.39 -9.31 2.36
CA GLU A 108 15.92 -9.85 3.62
C GLU A 108 16.89 -11.03 3.38
N SER A 109 16.82 -11.70 2.21
CA SER A 109 17.57 -12.93 1.92
C SER A 109 18.91 -12.75 1.21
N GLY A 110 19.33 -11.51 0.89
CA GLY A 110 20.69 -11.20 0.42
C GLY A 110 21.34 -12.27 -0.48
N ASP A 111 20.89 -12.38 -1.73
CA ASP A 111 21.55 -13.10 -2.84
C ASP A 111 21.89 -14.61 -2.67
N ASP A 112 21.30 -15.32 -1.70
CA ASP A 112 21.41 -16.79 -1.62
C ASP A 112 20.07 -17.43 -1.20
N ALA A 113 19.19 -17.68 -2.16
CA ALA A 113 18.19 -18.74 -2.06
C ALA A 113 18.13 -19.49 -3.39
N PRO A 114 18.20 -20.84 -3.37
CA PRO A 114 18.17 -21.64 -4.59
C PRO A 114 16.80 -21.46 -5.26
N GLU A 115 16.80 -21.44 -6.60
CA GLU A 115 15.60 -21.59 -7.40
C GLU A 115 14.92 -22.92 -7.01
N GLU A 116 13.94 -22.88 -6.11
CA GLU A 116 13.01 -23.98 -5.95
C GLU A 116 12.01 -23.91 -7.12
N ASP A 117 12.32 -24.73 -8.12
CA ASP A 117 11.47 -25.10 -9.26
C ASP A 117 10.18 -25.75 -8.74
N ASP A 118 9.13 -24.95 -8.54
CA ASP A 118 7.78 -25.47 -8.34
C ASP A 118 7.15 -25.78 -9.71
N GLN A 119 7.57 -26.92 -10.28
CA GLN A 119 6.77 -27.65 -11.27
C GLN A 119 5.67 -28.45 -10.57
N GLU A 120 4.43 -28.17 -11.00
CA GLU A 120 3.26 -29.07 -11.24
C GLU A 120 1.97 -28.31 -10.86
N GLY A 121 1.19 -27.74 -11.79
CA GLY A 121 0.29 -28.42 -12.76
C GLY A 121 -1.15 -28.34 -12.21
N GLN A 122 -2.24 -27.97 -12.89
CA GLN A 122 -2.72 -27.77 -14.26
C GLN A 122 -3.81 -26.67 -14.13
N GLY A 123 -4.22 -25.83 -15.08
CA GLY A 123 -4.16 -25.76 -16.53
C GLY A 123 -5.32 -24.82 -16.95
N ASP A 124 -5.11 -23.87 -17.86
CA ASP A 124 -5.87 -23.80 -19.11
C ASP A 124 -5.36 -22.66 -20.03
N THR A 125 -5.10 -23.06 -21.28
CA THR A 125 -5.03 -22.31 -22.54
C THR A 125 -3.95 -21.23 -22.74
N SER A 126 -2.98 -21.61 -23.59
CA SER A 126 -2.06 -20.74 -24.31
C SER A 126 -2.75 -19.56 -25.01
N SER A 127 -2.22 -18.35 -24.82
CA SER A 127 -2.05 -17.44 -25.95
C SER A 127 -0.57 -17.09 -26.08
N ASN A 128 0.00 -17.55 -27.18
CA ASN A 128 1.31 -17.20 -27.67
C ASN A 128 1.37 -15.69 -27.92
N THR A 129 1.88 -14.93 -26.96
CA THR A 129 2.23 -13.52 -27.15
C THR A 129 3.71 -13.41 -26.83
N GLU A 130 4.48 -12.90 -27.80
CA GLU A 130 5.91 -12.59 -27.70
C GLU A 130 6.25 -11.89 -26.37
N PRO A 131 7.49 -11.99 -25.86
CA PRO A 131 7.86 -11.32 -24.62
C PRO A 131 7.72 -9.81 -24.76
N GLU A 132 6.53 -9.31 -24.40
CA GLU A 132 6.31 -7.90 -24.19
C GLU A 132 7.30 -7.42 -23.14
N SER A 133 7.93 -6.29 -23.42
CA SER A 133 9.03 -5.76 -22.61
C SER A 133 8.72 -5.85 -21.12
N PRO A 134 9.72 -6.14 -20.26
CA PRO A 134 9.50 -6.37 -18.82
C PRO A 134 8.79 -5.19 -18.12
N ALA A 135 8.76 -4.00 -18.73
CA ALA A 135 7.96 -2.87 -18.26
C ALA A 135 6.44 -3.14 -18.31
N LYS A 136 5.91 -3.78 -19.36
CA LYS A 136 4.46 -3.99 -19.52
C LYS A 136 3.91 -4.98 -18.49
N THR A 137 4.61 -6.09 -18.28
CA THR A 137 4.29 -7.11 -17.27
C THR A 137 4.24 -6.55 -15.84
N ARG A 138 5.08 -5.56 -15.52
CA ARG A 138 5.10 -4.88 -14.20
C ARG A 138 3.84 -4.06 -13.93
N PHE A 139 3.24 -3.44 -14.96
CA PHE A 139 2.00 -2.67 -14.79
C PHE A 139 0.76 -3.56 -14.68
N ASP A 140 0.75 -4.69 -15.39
CA ASP A 140 -0.40 -5.60 -15.46
C ASP A 140 -0.79 -6.17 -14.08
N ILE A 141 0.19 -6.35 -13.18
CA ILE A 141 -0.04 -6.84 -11.80
C ILE A 141 -0.92 -5.86 -11.02
N PHE A 142 -0.72 -4.55 -11.20
CA PHE A 142 -1.52 -3.51 -10.54
C PHE A 142 -2.84 -3.26 -11.27
N GLU A 143 -2.86 -3.38 -12.60
CA GLU A 143 -4.04 -3.09 -13.42
C GLU A 143 -5.15 -4.13 -13.27
N LYS A 144 -4.80 -5.41 -13.05
CA LYS A 144 -5.78 -6.51 -12.85
C LYS A 144 -6.72 -6.29 -11.65
N ASN A 145 -6.42 -5.36 -10.73
CA ASN A 145 -7.28 -4.99 -9.60
C ASN A 145 -8.02 -3.64 -9.74
N SER A 146 -8.05 -3.03 -10.93
CA SER A 146 -8.51 -1.65 -11.19
C SER A 146 -10.03 -1.39 -11.09
N PHE A 147 -10.89 -2.39 -10.83
CA PHE A 147 -12.36 -2.20 -10.71
C PHE A 147 -12.81 -1.70 -9.33
N ARG A 148 -11.89 -1.51 -8.40
CA ARG A 148 -12.13 -1.02 -7.04
C ARG A 148 -11.10 0.06 -6.69
N SER A 149 -11.42 0.85 -5.67
CA SER A 149 -10.46 1.76 -5.02
C SER A 149 -9.09 1.08 -4.84
N PRO A 150 -7.98 1.63 -5.39
CA PRO A 150 -6.68 0.97 -5.34
C PRO A 150 -6.26 0.68 -3.90
N LYS A 151 -6.07 -0.60 -3.57
CA LYS A 151 -5.68 -1.06 -2.23
C LYS A 151 -4.27 -1.63 -2.27
N PHE A 152 -3.47 -1.20 -1.30
CA PHE A 152 -2.11 -1.65 -1.12
C PHE A 152 -1.95 -2.21 0.29
N TRP A 153 -1.31 -3.36 0.40
CA TRP A 153 -0.71 -3.80 1.66
C TRP A 153 0.65 -3.16 1.77
N PHE A 154 1.10 -2.86 2.98
CA PHE A 154 2.47 -2.40 3.16
C PHE A 154 3.12 -3.03 4.38
N ARG A 155 4.44 -3.14 4.32
CA ARG A 155 5.31 -3.38 5.46
C ARG A 155 6.17 -2.14 5.64
N TRP A 156 6.38 -1.75 6.89
CA TRP A 156 7.32 -0.68 7.24
C TRP A 156 8.46 -1.25 8.07
N SER A 157 9.59 -0.56 8.02
CA SER A 157 10.85 -0.99 8.61
C SER A 157 11.59 0.24 9.10
N GLY A 158 11.79 0.37 10.41
CA GLY A 158 12.39 1.57 10.98
C GLY A 158 12.48 1.58 12.50
N VAL A 159 12.72 2.77 13.05
CA VAL A 159 12.93 2.96 14.48
C VAL A 159 11.77 3.75 15.08
N PRO A 160 10.94 3.12 15.93
CA PRO A 160 9.97 3.82 16.76
C PRO A 160 10.69 4.63 17.85
N HIS A 161 10.34 5.90 17.95
CA HIS A 161 10.84 6.84 18.94
C HIS A 161 9.72 7.11 19.97
N GLY A 162 10.09 7.33 21.24
CA GLY A 162 9.13 7.71 22.27
C GLY A 162 8.45 6.57 23.03
N VAL A 163 9.17 5.47 23.31
CA VAL A 163 8.74 4.46 24.28
C VAL A 163 9.09 4.96 25.70
N PRO A 164 8.12 5.29 26.57
CA PRO A 164 8.36 5.93 27.86
C PRO A 164 9.03 5.04 28.93
N ASN A 165 9.33 3.77 28.63
CA ASN A 165 9.88 2.80 29.60
C ASN A 165 11.29 2.32 29.29
N SER A 166 12.02 2.93 28.34
CA SER A 166 13.44 2.62 28.16
C SER A 166 14.27 3.45 29.15
N THR A 167 14.50 2.91 30.34
CA THR A 167 15.50 3.46 31.30
C THR A 167 16.95 3.29 30.82
N SER A 168 17.17 2.70 29.65
CA SER A 168 18.45 2.71 28.95
C SER A 168 18.43 3.75 27.84
N LYS A 169 19.53 4.50 27.70
CA LYS A 169 19.88 5.28 26.50
C LYS A 169 20.15 4.35 25.30
N GLU A 170 19.27 3.40 25.05
CA GLU A 170 19.30 2.56 23.87
C GLU A 170 18.40 3.22 22.84
N ASN A 171 19.02 3.65 21.74
CA ASN A 171 18.32 4.00 20.51
C ASN A 171 17.26 2.92 20.24
N GLY A 172 16.02 3.33 19.93
CA GLY A 172 14.88 2.42 19.77
C GLY A 172 15.27 1.19 18.94
N SER A 173 14.85 0.00 19.39
CA SER A 173 15.10 -1.22 18.64
C SER A 173 14.42 -1.13 17.28
N PHE A 174 15.16 -1.49 16.24
CA PHE A 174 14.62 -1.58 14.89
C PHE A 174 13.39 -2.52 14.88
N GLU A 175 12.29 -2.07 14.29
CA GLU A 175 11.02 -2.79 14.25
C GLU A 175 10.48 -2.81 12.81
N SER A 176 9.71 -3.86 12.50
CA SER A 176 8.92 -3.91 11.27
C SER A 176 7.52 -4.43 11.58
N ASP A 177 6.51 -3.86 10.93
CA ASP A 177 5.12 -4.31 11.06
C ASP A 177 4.33 -3.97 9.79
N LEU A 178 3.06 -4.36 9.75
CA LEU A 178 2.19 -4.31 8.59
C LEU A 178 1.13 -3.20 8.68
N GLY A 179 0.63 -2.84 7.51
CA GLY A 179 -0.54 -2.00 7.36
C GLY A 179 -1.18 -2.17 5.98
N TYR A 180 -2.16 -1.33 5.69
CA TYR A 180 -2.72 -1.21 4.36
C TYR A 180 -3.16 0.22 4.08
N LEU A 181 -3.22 0.59 2.81
CA LEU A 181 -3.75 1.85 2.30
C LEU A 181 -4.81 1.55 1.23
N VAL A 182 -5.85 2.37 1.18
CA VAL A 182 -6.89 2.35 0.15
C VAL A 182 -7.08 3.75 -0.37
N PHE A 183 -6.75 3.97 -1.64
CA PHE A 183 -6.94 5.25 -2.31
C PHE A 183 -8.40 5.45 -2.71
N SER A 184 -8.93 6.66 -2.53
CA SER A 184 -10.33 6.97 -2.84
C SER A 184 -10.64 7.05 -4.35
N GLY A 185 -9.67 6.73 -5.21
CA GLY A 185 -9.80 6.73 -6.67
C GLY A 185 -8.44 6.61 -7.37
N ASN A 186 -8.45 6.46 -8.69
CA ASN A 186 -7.25 6.15 -9.48
C ASN A 186 -6.21 7.28 -9.54
N ASP A 187 -6.60 8.51 -9.22
CA ASP A 187 -5.67 9.64 -9.13
C ASP A 187 -4.89 9.70 -7.80
N CYS A 188 -5.18 8.77 -6.87
CA CYS A 188 -4.50 8.63 -5.58
C CYS A 188 -4.48 9.92 -4.76
N ARG A 189 -5.50 10.79 -4.87
CA ARG A 189 -5.49 12.10 -4.18
C ARG A 189 -5.64 12.00 -2.67
N LYS A 190 -6.30 10.96 -2.19
CA LYS A 190 -6.55 10.71 -0.77
C LYS A 190 -6.50 9.22 -0.51
N PHE A 191 -6.08 8.83 0.68
CA PHE A 191 -6.15 7.45 1.14
C PHE A 191 -6.69 7.34 2.55
N LYS A 192 -7.21 6.15 2.86
CA LYS A 192 -7.47 5.67 4.23
C LYS A 192 -6.74 4.35 4.42
N GLY A 193 -6.30 4.07 5.63
CA GLY A 193 -5.52 2.88 5.90
C GLY A 193 -5.40 2.58 7.38
N THR A 194 -4.60 1.57 7.68
CA THR A 194 -4.18 1.29 9.05
C THR A 194 -2.69 1.01 9.11
N ILE A 195 -2.11 1.24 10.29
CA ILE A 195 -0.75 0.88 10.65
C ILE A 195 -0.76 0.12 11.97
N ASN A 196 0.11 -0.89 12.07
CA ASN A 196 0.44 -1.55 13.32
C ASN A 196 1.83 -1.12 13.77
N CYS A 197 2.06 -1.14 15.09
CA CYS A 197 3.38 -0.98 15.69
C CYS A 197 3.35 -1.57 17.10
N ALA A 198 4.09 -2.64 17.31
CA ALA A 198 4.15 -3.40 18.55
C ALA A 198 4.70 -2.56 19.71
N SER A 199 5.83 -1.86 19.52
CA SER A 199 6.44 -1.03 20.57
C SER A 199 5.53 0.11 21.04
N LEU A 200 4.77 0.71 20.13
CA LEU A 200 3.78 1.75 20.42
C LEU A 200 2.41 1.19 20.85
N LYS A 201 2.26 -0.15 20.92
CA LYS A 201 1.00 -0.86 21.21
C LYS A 201 -0.13 -0.48 20.25
N TRP A 202 0.21 -0.18 19.00
CA TRP A 202 -0.72 0.16 17.94
C TRP A 202 -1.16 -1.10 17.21
N LYS A 203 -2.47 -1.35 17.22
CA LYS A 203 -3.10 -2.42 16.46
C LYS A 203 -4.22 -1.85 15.61
N ASN A 204 -4.08 -1.96 14.29
CA ASN A 204 -4.99 -1.43 13.27
C ASN A 204 -5.30 0.06 13.49
N VAL A 205 -4.29 0.85 13.84
CA VAL A 205 -4.47 2.29 14.07
C VAL A 205 -4.78 2.97 12.75
N ALA A 206 -5.86 3.75 12.71
CA ALA A 206 -6.29 4.43 11.52
C ALA A 206 -5.29 5.53 11.09
N ILE A 207 -4.96 5.51 9.80
CA ILE A 207 -4.21 6.58 9.13
C ILE A 207 -5.00 7.07 7.92
N THR A 208 -4.95 8.36 7.67
CA THR A 208 -5.51 8.96 6.45
C THR A 208 -4.50 9.90 5.87
N GLY A 209 -4.49 10.07 4.55
CA GLY A 209 -3.58 11.01 3.92
C GLY A 209 -4.15 11.71 2.72
N HIS A 210 -3.55 12.86 2.42
CA HIS A 210 -3.91 13.74 1.32
C HIS A 210 -2.65 14.04 0.50
N LYS A 211 -2.75 13.85 -0.81
CA LYS A 211 -1.68 14.16 -1.74
C LYS A 211 -1.42 15.66 -1.71
N MET A 212 -0.19 16.03 -1.37
CA MET A 212 0.27 17.42 -1.35
C MET A 212 0.88 17.79 -2.69
N ILE A 213 1.86 17.00 -3.13
CA ILE A 213 2.64 17.25 -4.34
C ILE A 213 2.78 15.94 -5.10
N ALA A 214 2.29 15.91 -6.34
CA ALA A 214 2.56 14.80 -7.25
C ALA A 214 4.02 14.84 -7.69
N ARG A 215 4.67 13.69 -7.76
CA ARG A 215 6.07 13.58 -8.18
C ARG A 215 6.20 12.61 -9.35
N SER A 216 7.22 12.81 -10.16
CA SER A 216 7.73 11.75 -11.03
C SER A 216 8.47 10.72 -10.18
N GLU A 217 8.82 9.61 -10.82
CA GLU A 217 9.77 8.64 -10.27
C GLU A 217 11.05 9.34 -9.79
N SER A 218 11.58 8.92 -8.63
CA SER A 218 12.73 9.55 -7.97
C SER A 218 13.74 8.49 -7.51
N ASP A 219 15.02 8.73 -7.78
CA ASP A 219 16.15 7.88 -7.37
C ASP A 219 16.61 8.20 -5.93
N THR A 220 15.68 8.60 -5.07
CA THR A 220 15.97 8.83 -3.64
C THR A 220 16.48 7.53 -3.04
N GLN A 221 17.63 7.60 -2.35
CA GLN A 221 18.17 6.46 -1.63
C GLN A 221 17.31 6.16 -0.40
N VAL A 222 16.73 4.96 -0.37
CA VAL A 222 15.95 4.44 0.74
C VAL A 222 16.59 3.12 1.17
N THR A 223 16.77 2.92 2.47
CA THR A 223 17.36 1.70 3.03
C THR A 223 16.33 0.90 3.80
N TRP A 224 16.50 -0.41 3.88
CA TRP A 224 15.56 -1.34 4.49
C TRP A 224 16.23 -2.18 5.58
N GLY A 225 15.49 -2.38 6.67
CA GLY A 225 15.93 -3.25 7.74
C GLY A 225 17.04 -2.64 8.58
N LYS A 226 17.47 -3.40 9.58
CA LYS A 226 18.57 -3.03 10.47
C LYS A 226 19.90 -2.96 9.74
N ASP A 227 20.06 -3.76 8.70
CA ASP A 227 21.27 -3.86 7.89
C ASP A 227 21.35 -2.78 6.80
N GLU A 228 20.38 -1.86 6.78
CA GLU A 228 20.30 -0.72 5.85
C GLU A 228 20.43 -1.12 4.37
N VAL A 229 19.80 -2.25 4.00
CA VAL A 229 19.79 -2.78 2.63
C VAL A 229 19.21 -1.73 1.67
N PRO A 230 19.96 -1.29 0.64
CA PRO A 230 19.43 -0.34 -0.33
C PRO A 230 18.19 -0.92 -1.04
N LEU A 231 17.11 -0.15 -1.10
CA LEU A 231 15.91 -0.45 -1.90
C LEU A 231 16.04 0.11 -3.31
#